data_AF-A0A9D5IPL9-F1
#
_entry.id   AF-A0A9D5IPL9-F1
#
_cell.length_a   1.000
_cell.length_b   1.000
_cell.length_c   1.000
_cell.angle_alpha   90.00
_cell.angle_beta   90.00
_cell.angle_gamma   90.00
#
_symmetry.space_group_name_H-M   'P 1'
#
loop_
_entity.id
_entity.type
_entity.pdbx_description
1 polymer ?
#
loop_
_entity_poly.entity_id
_entity_poly.type
_entity_poly.pdbx_seq_one_letter_code
_entity_poly.pdbx_strand_id
1 'polypeptide(L)' 'MPEIVFDDLDEGAQIEIRQLAADFNWPLEYAVRRYIEAGESLAIQRQLELMRRPPARLALVDHKKALDRD' A
#
# COMPACT_ATOMS: atom_id res chain seq x y z
N MET A 1 -14.46 6.44 7.51
CA MET A 1 -13.08 6.95 7.39
C MET A 1 -12.99 8.20 8.26
N PRO A 2 -11.86 8.44 8.95
CA PRO A 2 -11.61 9.75 9.55
C PRO A 2 -11.68 10.82 8.46
N GLU A 3 -12.12 12.02 8.83
CA GLU A 3 -12.12 13.18 7.94
C GLU A 3 -10.65 13.58 7.71
N ILE A 4 -10.12 13.26 6.52
CA ILE A 4 -8.74 13.60 6.17
C ILE A 4 -8.75 15.02 5.63
N VAL A 5 -8.10 15.92 6.38
CA VAL A 5 -7.93 17.32 5.99
C VAL A 5 -6.75 17.41 5.04
N PHE A 6 -6.92 18.10 3.92
CA PHE A 6 -5.88 18.27 2.91
C PHE A 6 -4.56 18.81 3.48
N ASP A 7 -4.65 19.73 4.44
CA ASP A 7 -3.49 20.37 5.07
C ASP A 7 -2.68 19.44 5.98
N ASP A 8 -3.26 18.32 6.42
CA ASP A 8 -2.58 17.30 7.24
C ASP A 8 -1.75 16.33 6.38
N LEU A 9 -1.89 16.37 5.05
CA LEU A 9 -1.12 15.54 4.14
C LEU A 9 0.31 16.06 3.99
N ASP A 10 1.24 15.16 3.68
CA ASP A 10 2.61 15.55 3.38
C ASP A 10 2.67 16.47 2.14
N GLU A 11 3.72 17.30 2.08
CA GLU A 11 3.88 18.29 1.02
C GLU A 11 3.86 17.68 -0.39
N GLY A 12 4.42 16.47 -0.55
CA GLY A 12 4.40 15.74 -1.82
C GLY A 12 2.99 15.38 -2.25
N ALA A 13 2.22 14.74 -1.36
CA ALA A 13 0.82 14.42 -1.60
C ALA A 13 -0.02 15.67 -1.88
N GLN A 14 0.23 16.77 -1.18
CA GLN A 14 -0.46 18.03 -1.45
C GLN A 14 -0.19 18.57 -2.86
N ILE A 15 1.06 18.49 -3.34
CA ILE A 15 1.43 18.91 -4.71
C ILE A 15 0.72 18.03 -5.74
N GLU A 16 0.78 16.71 -5.57
CA GLU A 16 0.14 15.75 -6.47
C GLU A 16 -1.37 15.95 -6.56
N ILE A 17 -2.03 16.16 -5.42
CA ILE A 17 -3.47 16.43 -5.36
C ILE A 17 -3.84 17.75 -6.03
N ARG A 18 -3.04 18.82 -5.86
CA ARG A 18 -3.28 20.10 -6.55
C ARG A 18 -3.13 19.95 -8.06
N GLN A 19 -2.11 19.21 -8.51
CA GLN A 19 -1.93 18.92 -9.93
C GLN A 19 -3.10 18.10 -10.48
N LEU A 20 -3.54 17.07 -9.76
CA LEU A 20 -4.70 16.26 -10.14
C LEU A 20 -5.99 17.09 -10.22
N ALA A 21 -6.22 17.99 -9.26
CA ALA A 21 -7.36 18.90 -9.29
C ALA A 21 -7.32 19.82 -10.51
N ALA A 22 -6.15 20.35 -10.86
CA ALA A 22 -5.97 21.20 -12.03
C ALA A 22 -6.17 20.44 -13.35
N ASP A 23 -5.54 19.27 -13.50
CA ASP A 23 -5.54 18.47 -14.73
C ASP A 23 -6.95 18.00 -15.11
N PHE A 24 -7.77 17.70 -14.11
CA PHE A 24 -9.14 17.19 -14.31
C PHE A 24 -10.22 18.24 -14.04
N ASN A 25 -9.83 19.48 -13.72
CA ASN A 25 -10.73 20.57 -13.34
C ASN A 25 -11.71 20.15 -12.22
N TRP A 26 -11.18 19.50 -11.18
CA TRP A 26 -11.94 18.99 -10.05
C TRP A 26 -11.88 19.92 -8.84
N PRO A 27 -12.92 19.94 -8.00
CA PRO A 27 -12.81 20.50 -6.65
C PRO A 27 -11.72 19.78 -5.85
N LEU A 28 -10.97 20.54 -5.04
CA LEU A 28 -9.85 20.00 -4.25
C LEU A 28 -10.28 18.85 -3.34
N GLU A 29 -11.42 18.97 -2.65
CA GLU A 29 -11.97 17.92 -1.80
C GLU A 29 -12.25 16.61 -2.55
N TYR A 30 -12.70 16.72 -3.80
CA TYR A 30 -12.94 15.55 -4.63
C TYR A 30 -11.61 14.90 -5.04
N ALA A 31 -10.61 15.71 -5.44
CA ALA A 31 -9.28 15.22 -5.77
C ALA A 31 -8.61 14.51 -4.57
N VAL A 32 -8.72 15.06 -3.36
CA VAL A 32 -8.24 14.44 -2.11
C VAL A 32 -8.86 13.06 -1.92
N ARG A 33 -10.18 12.96 -2.05
CA ARG A 33 -10.89 11.68 -1.87
C ARG A 33 -10.43 10.65 -2.89
N ARG A 34 -10.33 11.04 -4.17
CA ARG A 34 -9.88 10.14 -5.24
C ARG A 34 -8.43 9.71 -5.09
N TYR A 35 -7.57 10.60 -4.61
CA TYR A 35 -6.17 10.30 -4.32
C TYR A 35 -6.04 9.24 -3.23
N ILE A 36 -6.75 9.41 -2.12
CA ILE A 36 -6.76 8.45 -1.00
C ILE A 36 -7.32 7.10 -1.45
N GLU A 37 -8.47 7.09 -2.14
CA GLU A 37 -9.08 5.86 -2.66
C GLU A 37 -8.12 5.10 -3.60
N ALA A 38 -7.36 5.81 -4.43
CA ALA A 38 -6.36 5.21 -5.30
C ALA A 38 -5.19 4.63 -4.50
N GLY A 39 -4.69 5.35 -3.49
CA GLY A 39 -3.63 4.89 -2.59
C GLY A 39 -4.02 3.62 -1.83
N GLU A 40 -5.24 3.56 -1.29
CA GLU A 40 -5.77 2.37 -0.60
C GLU A 40 -5.88 1.17 -1.56
N SER A 41 -6.37 1.39 -2.77
CA SER A 41 -6.46 0.35 -3.80
C SER A 41 -5.09 -0.23 -4.15
N LEU A 42 -4.07 0.63 -4.31
CA LEU A 42 -2.69 0.20 -4.59
C LEU A 42 -2.08 -0.56 -3.41
N ALA A 43 -2.33 -0.13 -2.18
CA ALA A 43 -1.86 -0.84 -0.98
C ALA A 43 -2.47 -2.26 -0.89
N ILE A 44 -3.76 -2.40 -1.18
CA ILE A 44 -4.45 -3.70 -1.22
C ILE A 44 -3.87 -4.59 -2.32
N GLN A 45 -3.65 -4.06 -3.53
CA GLN A 45 -3.04 -4.81 -4.63
C GLN A 45 -1.65 -5.32 -4.26
N ARG A 46 -0.81 -4.47 -3.65
CA ARG A 46 0.52 -4.85 -3.17
C ARG A 46 0.46 -5.94 -2.11
N GLN A 47 -0.50 -5.87 -1.19
CA GLN A 47 -0.70 -6.92 -0.18
C GLN A 47 -1.09 -8.25 -0.83
N LEU A 48 -2.00 -8.23 -1.82
CA LEU A 48 -2.38 -9.42 -2.57
C LEU A 48 -1.21 -10.04 -3.33
N GLU A 49 -0.32 -9.22 -3.91
CA GLU A 49 0.90 -9.70 -4.55
C GLU A 49 1.87 -10.35 -3.55
N LEU A 50 2.05 -9.75 -2.37
CA LEU A 50 2.88 -10.33 -1.30
C LEU A 50 2.31 -11.65 -0.79
N MET A 51 0.97 -11.79 -0.70
CA MET A 51 0.32 -13.05 -0.33
C MET A 51 0.35 -14.10 -1.45
N ARG A 52 0.37 -13.67 -2.73
CA ARG A 52 0.55 -14.56 -3.88
C ARG A 52 1.96 -15.10 -4.01
N ARG A 53 2.96 -14.45 -3.40
CA ARG A 53 4.31 -15.03 -3.33
C ARG A 53 4.20 -16.32 -2.52
N PRO A 54 4.64 -17.47 -3.07
CA PRO A 54 4.63 -18.70 -2.31
C PRO A 54 5.40 -18.45 -1.01
N PRO A 55 4.89 -18.93 0.14
CA PRO A 55 5.59 -18.75 1.40
C PRO A 55 7.03 -19.20 1.17
N ALA A 56 7.99 -18.34 1.51
CA ALA A 56 9.39 -18.73 1.53
C ALA A 56 9.40 -20.07 2.24
N ARG A 57 9.76 -21.14 1.52
CA ARG A 57 9.81 -22.48 2.10
C ARG A 57 10.73 -22.34 3.29
N LEU A 58 10.17 -22.24 4.50
CA LEU A 58 10.92 -22.35 5.73
C LEU A 58 11.70 -23.63 5.53
N ALA A 59 13.02 -23.49 5.40
CA ALA A 59 13.93 -24.56 5.06
C ALA A 59 13.94 -25.53 6.25
N LEU A 60 12.89 -26.35 6.37
CA LEU A 60 12.81 -27.49 7.29
C LEU A 60 13.75 -28.63 6.83
N VAL A 61 14.69 -28.35 5.92
CA VAL A 61 15.56 -29.35 5.29
C VAL A 61 16.80 -29.66 6.15
N ASP A 62 17.10 -28.87 7.19
CA ASP A 62 18.30 -29.12 8.03
C ASP A 62 18.02 -29.75 9.41
N HIS A 63 16.76 -30.02 9.78
CA HIS A 63 16.47 -30.64 11.10
C HIS A 63 16.36 -32.16 11.10
N LYS A 64 16.43 -32.82 9.93
CA LYS A 64 16.44 -34.30 9.90
C LYS A 64 17.78 -34.92 10.32
N LYS A 65 18.88 -34.15 10.31
CA LYS A 65 20.21 -34.65 10.70
C LYS A 65 20.44 -34.78 12.21
N ALA A 66 19.50 -34.32 13.04
CA ALA A 66 19.60 -34.37 14.50
C ALA A 66 18.87 -35.58 15.13
N LEU A 67 18.16 -36.40 14.34
CA LEU A 67 17.33 -37.50 14.86
C LEU A 67 17.85 -38.91 14.56
N ASP A 68 18.95 -39.05 13.81
CA ASP A 68 19.61 -40.35 13.51
C ASP A 68 20.90 -40.56 14.33
N ARG A 69 21.06 -39.85 15.46
CA ARG A 69 22.08 -40.14 16.47
C ARG A 69 21.40 -40.39 17.81
N ASP A 70 20.83 -41.58 17.94
CA ASP A 70 20.86 -42.39 19.16
C ASP A 70 20.74 -43.88 18.78
#